data_AF-A0A967DAA1-F1
#
_entry.id   AF-A0A967DAA1-F1
#
_cell.length_a   1.000
_cell.length_b   1.000
_cell.length_c   1.000
_cell.angle_alpha   90.00
_cell.angle_beta   90.00
_cell.angle_gamma   90.00
#
_symmetry.space_group_name_H-M   'P 1'
#
loop_
_entity.id
_entity.type
_entity.pdbx_description
1 polymer ?
#
loop_
_entity_poly.entity_id
_entity_poly.type
_entity_poly.pdbx_seq_one_letter_code
_entity_poly.pdbx_strand_id
1 'polypeptide(L)'
;MATPTTREGLKDYCLRKLGFPVIDINVDDDQLEDRIDDALAKFREYHYDGTEEIYLATQVTAANIANGYIDVSDNIVGITRILPISGQSISSQSSQGFNMFDVNYQIRLNDFYSLTASSYTYYYIARTHLSMLDMIVTGELPFRYNKTVNRVTAYMDWAGRLNENDYIVMQAHRIIDPTVYSKVYSDSWLKEYTTALFKKQWGANLSKYANYTLPGGLVVNGEKIAAEGTQEVEVLEQKLRDTYEYPPMMITG
;
A
#
# COMPACT_ATOMS: atom_id res chain seq x y z
N MET A 1 17.66 -8.63 21.64
CA MET A 1 16.71 -7.66 22.27
C MET A 1 15.31 -8.06 21.89
N ALA A 2 14.34 -7.96 22.80
CA ALA A 2 12.94 -8.18 22.47
C ALA A 2 12.53 -7.25 21.32
N THR A 3 11.97 -7.81 20.25
CA THR A 3 11.42 -7.03 19.15
C THR A 3 10.19 -6.27 19.67
N PRO A 4 10.14 -4.93 19.54
CA PRO A 4 8.99 -4.18 20.00
C PRO A 4 7.76 -4.60 19.21
N THR A 5 6.69 -4.92 19.93
CA THR A 5 5.38 -5.30 19.39
C THR A 5 4.30 -4.26 19.72
N THR A 6 4.66 -3.22 20.47
CA THR A 6 3.75 -2.15 20.89
C THR A 6 4.42 -0.80 20.67
N ARG A 7 3.60 0.25 20.60
CA ARG A 7 4.03 1.65 20.56
C ARG A 7 4.94 2.02 21.73
N GLU A 8 4.56 1.64 22.95
CA GLU A 8 5.40 1.82 24.14
C GLU A 8 6.73 1.07 24.02
N GLY A 9 6.72 -0.17 23.52
CA GLY A 9 7.93 -0.94 23.31
C GLY A 9 8.87 -0.31 22.27
N LEU A 10 8.33 0.34 21.24
CA LEU A 10 9.10 1.10 20.26
C LEU A 10 9.73 2.34 20.93
N LYS A 11 8.94 3.09 21.69
CA LYS A 11 9.41 4.27 22.45
C LYS A 11 10.56 3.91 23.38
N ASP A 12 10.42 2.86 24.19
CA ASP A 12 11.46 2.37 25.09
C ASP A 12 12.71 1.87 24.35
N TYR A 13 12.54 1.29 23.16
CA TYR A 13 13.67 0.91 22.32
C TYR A 13 14.45 2.13 21.84
N CYS A 14 13.75 3.14 21.31
CA CYS A 14 14.36 4.37 20.81
C CYS A 14 15.06 5.16 21.93
N LEU A 15 14.42 5.32 23.09
CA LEU A 15 15.01 6.01 24.24
C LEU A 15 16.28 5.30 24.77
N ARG A 16 16.27 3.97 24.85
CA ARG A 16 17.47 3.20 25.23
C ARG A 16 18.60 3.33 24.21
N LYS A 17 18.27 3.37 22.92
CA LYS A 17 19.27 3.57 21.85
C LYS A 17 19.91 4.96 21.93
N LEU A 18 19.16 5.97 22.39
CA LEU A 18 19.67 7.32 22.65
C LEU A 18 20.50 7.41 23.94
N GLY A 19 20.38 6.44 24.86
CA GLY A 19 21.19 6.35 26.07
C GLY A 19 20.42 6.46 27.39
N PHE A 20 19.09 6.49 27.36
CA PHE A 20 18.28 6.39 28.59
C PHE A 20 18.50 5.02 29.27
N PRO A 21 18.69 4.96 30.61
CA PRO A 21 18.57 6.02 31.61
C PRO A 21 19.91 6.68 32.02
N VAL A 22 21.00 6.42 31.29
CA VAL A 22 22.33 6.97 31.63
C VAL A 22 22.41 8.47 31.33
N ILE A 23 21.69 8.92 30.31
CA ILE A 23 21.52 10.34 29.99
C ILE A 23 20.04 10.74 30.12
N ASP A 24 19.81 11.97 30.56
CA ASP A 24 18.48 12.57 30.57
C ASP A 24 18.14 13.11 29.18
N ILE A 25 17.06 12.58 28.60
CA ILE A 25 16.54 13.00 27.29
C ILE A 25 15.46 14.06 27.55
N ASN A 26 15.74 15.31 27.22
CA ASN A 26 14.83 16.45 27.43
C ASN A 26 13.73 16.51 26.35
N VAL A 27 12.89 15.49 26.29
CA VAL A 27 11.74 15.43 25.37
C VAL A 27 10.52 14.99 26.16
N ASP A 28 9.42 15.70 25.96
CA ASP A 28 8.14 15.37 26.59
C ASP A 28 7.48 14.14 25.92
N ASP A 29 6.61 13.44 26.64
CA ASP A 29 5.98 12.23 26.11
C ASP A 29 5.12 12.51 24.87
N ASP A 30 4.32 13.58 24.89
CA ASP A 30 3.47 13.95 23.76
C ASP A 30 4.32 14.25 22.51
N GLN A 31 5.51 14.84 22.71
CA GLN A 31 6.45 15.09 21.61
C GLN A 31 7.03 13.81 21.01
N LEU A 32 7.22 12.76 21.81
CA LEU A 32 7.68 11.46 21.32
C LEU A 32 6.57 10.77 20.53
N GLU A 33 5.35 10.80 21.03
CA GLU A 33 4.18 10.23 20.36
C GLU A 33 3.92 10.86 18.99
N ASP A 34 3.98 12.19 18.89
CA ASP A 34 3.87 12.89 17.61
C ASP A 34 4.93 12.43 16.58
N ARG A 35 6.17 12.20 17.03
CA ARG A 35 7.25 11.73 16.15
C ARG A 35 7.07 10.27 15.73
N ILE A 36 6.47 9.44 16.59
CA ILE A 36 6.09 8.07 16.21
C ILE A 36 5.01 8.12 15.12
N ASP A 37 4.04 9.02 15.24
CA ASP A 37 2.98 9.16 14.24
C ASP A 37 3.51 9.65 12.89
N ASP A 38 4.44 10.62 12.90
CA ASP A 38 5.14 11.05 11.69
C ASP A 38 5.93 9.90 11.03
N ALA A 39 6.63 9.10 11.84
CA ALA A 39 7.38 7.93 11.36
C ALA A 39 6.47 6.87 10.74
N LEU A 40 5.34 6.57 11.38
CA LEU A 40 4.35 5.63 10.87
C LEU A 40 3.68 6.15 9.59
N ALA A 41 3.41 7.45 9.49
CA ALA A 41 2.87 8.05 8.28
C ALA A 41 3.83 7.85 7.09
N LYS A 42 5.13 8.10 7.29
CA LYS A 42 6.15 7.86 6.25
C LYS A 42 6.31 6.39 5.89
N PHE A 43 6.28 5.51 6.88
CA PHE A 43 6.33 4.07 6.66
C PHE A 43 5.18 3.60 5.77
N ARG A 44 3.95 4.04 6.04
CA ARG A 44 2.75 3.68 5.26
C ARG A 44 2.74 4.24 3.84
N GLU A 45 3.43 5.35 3.61
CA GLU A 45 3.44 6.03 2.30
C GLU A 45 4.45 5.42 1.34
N TYR A 46 5.66 5.11 1.81
CA TYR A 46 6.77 4.71 0.93
C TYR A 46 7.31 3.31 1.17
N HIS A 47 7.14 2.73 2.36
CA HIS A 47 7.73 1.43 2.65
C HIS A 47 6.86 0.31 2.04
N TYR A 48 7.48 -0.67 1.37
CA TYR A 48 6.74 -1.78 0.77
C TYR A 48 5.90 -2.57 1.79
N ASP A 49 6.46 -2.86 2.96
CA ASP A 49 5.72 -3.49 4.08
C ASP A 49 4.72 -2.57 4.79
N GLY A 50 4.58 -1.32 4.37
CA GLY A 50 3.58 -0.38 4.90
C GLY A 50 2.18 -0.59 4.33
N THR A 51 2.09 -1.27 3.18
CA THR A 51 0.83 -1.57 2.50
C THR A 51 0.75 -3.03 2.06
N GLU A 52 -0.45 -3.56 1.99
CA GLU A 52 -0.72 -4.92 1.52
C GLU A 52 -1.67 -4.87 0.33
N GLU A 53 -1.44 -5.72 -0.66
CA GLU A 53 -2.36 -5.91 -1.77
C GLU A 53 -3.55 -6.79 -1.35
N ILE A 54 -4.77 -6.29 -1.57
CA ILE A 54 -6.01 -6.98 -1.25
C ILE A 54 -6.99 -6.92 -2.43
N TYR A 55 -7.92 -7.89 -2.47
CA TYR A 55 -9.07 -7.83 -3.36
C TYR A 55 -10.29 -7.34 -2.58
N LEU A 56 -10.70 -6.10 -2.85
CA LEU A 56 -11.88 -5.50 -2.26
C LEU A 56 -13.12 -5.85 -3.09
N ALA A 57 -13.98 -6.71 -2.54
CA ALA A 57 -15.30 -6.96 -3.09
C ALA A 57 -16.29 -5.94 -2.49
N THR A 58 -16.89 -5.10 -3.34
CA THR A 58 -17.92 -4.14 -2.93
C THR A 58 -19.24 -4.47 -3.59
N GLN A 59 -20.31 -4.53 -2.80
CA GLN A 59 -21.67 -4.72 -3.30
C GLN A 59 -22.18 -3.42 -3.90
N VAL A 60 -22.71 -3.50 -5.12
CA VAL A 60 -23.27 -2.37 -5.85
C VAL A 60 -24.65 -2.04 -5.33
N THR A 61 -24.84 -0.78 -4.92
CA THR A 61 -26.15 -0.25 -4.52
C THR A 61 -26.80 0.55 -5.66
N ALA A 62 -28.12 0.75 -5.59
CA ALA A 62 -28.88 1.59 -6.52
C ALA A 62 -28.27 3.01 -6.65
N ALA A 63 -27.79 3.56 -5.53
CA ALA A 63 -27.14 4.86 -5.49
C ALA A 63 -25.80 4.86 -6.25
N ASN A 64 -25.03 3.77 -6.19
CA ASN A 64 -23.77 3.67 -6.95
C ASN A 64 -24.03 3.61 -8.46
N ILE A 65 -25.08 2.89 -8.89
CA ILE A 65 -25.48 2.82 -10.30
C ILE A 65 -25.93 4.19 -10.82
N ALA A 66 -26.75 4.91 -10.05
CA ALA A 66 -27.22 6.24 -10.42
C ALA A 66 -26.09 7.28 -10.46
N ASN A 67 -25.13 7.19 -9.54
CA ASN A 67 -24.07 8.19 -9.40
C ASN A 67 -22.79 7.86 -10.18
N GLY A 68 -22.60 6.61 -10.60
CA GLY A 68 -21.42 6.15 -11.34
C GLY A 68 -20.13 6.06 -10.51
N TYR A 69 -20.24 5.96 -9.18
CA TYR A 69 -19.08 5.83 -8.29
C TYR A 69 -19.34 4.95 -7.08
N ILE A 70 -18.25 4.46 -6.50
CA ILE A 70 -18.21 3.67 -5.27
C ILE A 70 -17.33 4.42 -4.27
N ASP A 71 -17.87 4.63 -3.07
CA ASP A 71 -17.08 5.14 -1.95
C ASP A 71 -16.34 3.98 -1.29
N VAL A 72 -15.06 4.19 -1.00
CA VAL A 72 -14.17 3.19 -0.40
C VAL A 72 -13.69 3.68 0.97
N SER A 73 -13.13 2.78 1.79
CA SER A 73 -12.62 3.14 3.12
C SER A 73 -11.28 3.88 3.03
N ASP A 74 -11.06 4.82 3.96
CA ASP A 74 -9.82 5.58 4.15
C ASP A 74 -8.55 4.72 4.28
N ASN A 75 -8.69 3.45 4.63
CA ASN A 75 -7.58 2.51 4.73
C ASN A 75 -7.01 2.10 3.36
N ILE A 76 -7.65 2.47 2.25
CA ILE A 76 -7.22 2.12 0.89
C ILE A 76 -6.33 3.23 0.33
N VAL A 77 -5.08 2.89 0.02
CA VAL A 77 -4.08 3.83 -0.51
C VAL A 77 -4.22 4.03 -2.00
N GLY A 78 -4.55 2.95 -2.72
CA GLY A 78 -4.59 2.93 -4.18
C GLY A 78 -5.39 1.75 -4.70
N ILE A 79 -5.92 1.90 -5.90
CA ILE A 79 -6.56 0.81 -6.66
C ILE A 79 -5.80 0.65 -7.95
N THR A 80 -5.34 -0.57 -8.19
CA THR A 80 -4.48 -0.92 -9.32
C THR A 80 -5.33 -1.31 -10.52
N ARG A 81 -6.40 -2.07 -10.28
CA ARG A 81 -7.27 -2.57 -11.35
C ARG A 81 -8.66 -2.92 -10.81
N ILE A 82 -9.67 -2.70 -11.64
CA ILE A 82 -11.01 -3.27 -11.46
C ILE A 82 -11.07 -4.56 -12.28
N LEU A 83 -11.38 -5.69 -11.64
CA LEU A 83 -11.49 -6.95 -12.38
C LEU A 83 -12.63 -6.84 -13.41
N PRO A 84 -12.45 -7.42 -14.61
CA PRO A 84 -13.46 -7.34 -15.65
C PRO A 84 -14.77 -7.92 -15.14
N ILE A 85 -15.83 -7.13 -15.25
CA ILE A 85 -17.21 -7.58 -15.01
C ILE A 85 -17.60 -8.37 -16.26
N SER A 86 -17.15 -9.61 -16.33
CA SER A 86 -17.58 -10.52 -17.39
C SER A 86 -19.05 -10.83 -17.14
N GLY A 87 -19.93 -10.43 -18.06
CA GLY A 87 -21.37 -10.76 -18.03
C GLY A 87 -21.67 -12.25 -18.18
N GLN A 88 -20.67 -13.12 -18.06
CA GLN A 88 -20.83 -14.57 -18.03
C GLN A 88 -20.35 -15.06 -16.68
N SER A 89 -21.30 -15.32 -15.78
CA SER A 89 -21.05 -16.19 -14.65
C SER A 89 -20.44 -17.49 -15.17
N ILE A 90 -19.18 -17.76 -14.84
CA ILE A 90 -18.63 -19.11 -14.84
C ILE A 90 -19.23 -19.81 -13.61
N SER A 91 -20.55 -19.99 -13.59
CA SER A 91 -21.23 -20.78 -12.59
C SER A 91 -21.61 -22.11 -13.22
N SER A 92 -21.05 -23.19 -12.71
CA SER A 92 -21.44 -24.56 -13.02
C SER A 92 -22.86 -24.92 -12.54
N GLN A 93 -23.64 -23.93 -12.10
CA GLN A 93 -24.94 -24.10 -11.45
C GLN A 93 -26.07 -23.32 -12.14
N SER A 94 -25.78 -22.46 -13.12
CA SER A 94 -26.86 -21.81 -13.88
C SER A 94 -27.22 -22.65 -15.11
N SER A 95 -28.51 -22.92 -15.27
CA SER A 95 -29.10 -23.63 -16.42
C SER A 95 -28.94 -22.87 -17.76
N GLN A 96 -28.14 -21.80 -17.82
CA GLN A 96 -27.73 -21.12 -19.04
C GLN A 96 -26.27 -21.46 -19.38
N GLY A 97 -26.11 -22.68 -19.86
CA GLY A 97 -25.21 -23.02 -20.97
C GLY A 97 -23.71 -22.91 -20.71
N PHE A 98 -23.06 -24.08 -20.64
CA PHE A 98 -21.81 -24.25 -21.38
C PHE A 98 -22.06 -23.76 -22.81
N ASN A 99 -21.54 -22.58 -23.16
CA ASN A 99 -21.78 -22.01 -24.48
C ASN A 99 -21.00 -22.84 -25.50
N MET A 100 -21.67 -23.80 -26.14
CA MET A 100 -21.10 -24.67 -27.16
C MET A 100 -20.61 -23.92 -28.40
N PHE A 101 -20.95 -22.63 -28.53
CA PHE A 101 -20.47 -21.71 -29.56
C PHE A 101 -19.35 -20.79 -29.05
N ASP A 102 -18.92 -20.92 -27.80
CA ASP A 102 -17.72 -20.25 -27.31
C ASP A 102 -16.51 -20.79 -28.09
N VAL A 103 -15.78 -19.88 -28.74
CA VAL A 103 -14.56 -20.16 -29.49
C VAL A 103 -13.54 -20.89 -28.61
N ASN A 104 -13.49 -20.58 -27.31
CA ASN A 104 -12.62 -21.29 -26.37
C ASN A 104 -12.98 -22.77 -26.21
N TYR A 105 -14.28 -23.09 -26.28
CA TYR A 105 -14.79 -24.46 -26.17
C TYR A 105 -14.59 -25.23 -27.47
N GLN A 106 -14.89 -24.61 -28.62
CA GLN A 106 -14.70 -25.22 -29.94
C GLN A 106 -13.22 -25.48 -30.27
N ILE A 107 -12.31 -24.57 -29.93
CA ILE A 107 -10.87 -24.79 -30.08
C ILE A 107 -10.43 -25.93 -29.15
N ARG A 108 -10.89 -25.95 -27.88
CA ARG A 108 -10.53 -27.02 -26.95
C ARG A 108 -11.00 -28.40 -27.44
N LEU A 109 -12.20 -28.51 -28.01
CA LEU A 109 -12.71 -29.78 -28.55
C LEU A 109 -12.01 -30.21 -29.85
N ASN A 110 -11.72 -29.28 -30.77
CA ASN A 110 -11.02 -29.62 -32.02
C ASN A 110 -9.55 -29.99 -31.77
N ASP A 111 -8.85 -29.28 -30.87
CA ASP A 111 -7.43 -29.51 -30.62
C ASP A 111 -7.13 -30.65 -29.63
N PHE A 112 -8.07 -31.07 -28.77
CA PHE A 112 -7.86 -32.21 -27.87
C PHE A 112 -7.60 -33.52 -28.65
N TYR A 113 -8.13 -33.63 -29.87
CA TYR A 113 -7.90 -34.76 -30.77
C TYR A 113 -6.53 -34.73 -31.47
N SER A 114 -5.79 -33.61 -31.38
CA SER A 114 -4.52 -33.35 -32.10
C SER A 114 -3.32 -33.12 -31.17
N LEU A 115 -3.49 -33.23 -29.85
CA LEU A 115 -2.43 -33.02 -28.84
C LEU A 115 -1.23 -33.97 -28.99
N THR A 116 -1.40 -35.11 -29.66
CA THR A 116 -0.33 -36.09 -29.92
C THR A 116 0.35 -35.92 -31.28
N ALA A 117 -0.15 -35.05 -32.18
CA ALA A 117 0.31 -35.02 -33.58
C ALA A 117 0.57 -33.64 -34.21
N SER A 118 0.21 -32.51 -33.57
CA SER A 118 0.42 -31.17 -34.14
C SER A 118 1.25 -30.24 -33.24
N SER A 119 2.03 -29.36 -33.86
CA SER A 119 2.88 -28.37 -33.17
C SER A 119 2.03 -27.35 -32.39
N TYR A 120 2.30 -27.23 -31.09
CA TYR A 120 1.64 -26.28 -30.18
C TYR A 120 1.79 -24.80 -30.59
N THR A 121 2.71 -24.51 -31.52
CA THR A 121 2.98 -23.18 -32.05
C THR A 121 1.74 -22.51 -32.64
N TYR A 122 0.93 -23.25 -33.41
CA TYR A 122 -0.26 -22.66 -34.05
C TYR A 122 -1.32 -22.29 -33.02
N TYR A 123 -1.55 -23.18 -32.03
CA TYR A 123 -2.45 -22.91 -30.91
C TYR A 123 -2.02 -21.68 -30.10
N TYR A 124 -0.72 -21.56 -29.79
CA TYR A 124 -0.18 -20.42 -29.05
C TYR A 124 -0.38 -19.09 -29.81
N ILE A 125 -0.13 -19.07 -31.12
CA ILE A 125 -0.34 -17.89 -31.97
C ILE A 125 -1.84 -17.52 -32.00
N ALA A 126 -2.71 -18.50 -32.22
CA ALA A 126 -4.16 -18.27 -32.24
C ALA A 126 -4.70 -17.77 -30.89
N ARG A 127 -4.23 -18.34 -29.78
CA ARG A 127 -4.57 -17.90 -28.41
C ARG A 127 -4.11 -16.48 -28.13
N THR A 128 -2.88 -16.14 -28.50
CA THR A 128 -2.32 -14.79 -28.33
C THR A 128 -3.09 -13.78 -29.17
N HIS A 129 -3.44 -14.14 -30.40
CA HIS A 129 -4.26 -13.30 -31.28
C HIS A 129 -5.67 -13.07 -30.71
N LEU A 130 -6.33 -14.11 -30.20
CA LEU A 130 -7.64 -13.98 -29.54
C LEU A 130 -7.56 -13.10 -28.28
N SER A 131 -6.54 -13.28 -27.43
CA SER A 131 -6.39 -12.41 -26.25
C SER A 131 -6.13 -10.95 -26.62
N MET A 132 -5.41 -10.70 -27.72
CA MET A 132 -5.24 -9.33 -28.23
C MET A 132 -6.55 -8.77 -28.79
N LEU A 133 -7.34 -9.57 -29.51
CA LEU A 133 -8.66 -9.13 -29.95
C LEU A 133 -9.58 -8.79 -28.78
N ASP A 134 -9.59 -9.60 -27.72
CA ASP A 134 -10.35 -9.29 -26.51
C ASP A 134 -9.87 -8.00 -25.85
N MET A 135 -8.55 -7.77 -25.77
CA MET A 135 -7.97 -6.52 -25.26
C MET A 135 -8.39 -5.30 -26.10
N ILE A 136 -8.42 -5.43 -27.43
CA ILE A 136 -8.83 -4.34 -28.34
C ILE A 136 -10.35 -4.08 -28.24
N VAL A 137 -11.16 -5.13 -28.15
CA VAL A 137 -12.63 -5.03 -28.25
C VAL A 137 -13.27 -4.68 -26.91
N THR A 138 -12.83 -5.31 -25.82
CA THR A 138 -13.44 -5.14 -24.50
C THR A 138 -12.66 -4.21 -23.58
N GLY A 139 -11.33 -4.13 -23.76
CA GLY A 139 -10.44 -3.28 -22.99
C GLY A 139 -10.42 -3.59 -21.48
N GLU A 140 -9.53 -2.92 -20.76
CA GLU A 140 -9.67 -2.81 -19.31
C GLU A 140 -10.66 -1.69 -18.97
N LEU A 141 -11.42 -1.85 -17.88
CA LEU A 141 -12.37 -0.84 -17.42
C LEU A 141 -11.60 0.41 -16.97
N PRO A 142 -11.75 1.57 -17.65
CA PRO A 142 -11.08 2.78 -17.20
C PRO A 142 -11.72 3.25 -15.90
N PHE A 143 -10.89 3.56 -14.91
CA PHE A 143 -11.34 4.07 -13.62
C PHE A 143 -10.47 5.22 -13.15
N ARG A 144 -11.06 6.07 -12.31
CA ARG A 144 -10.35 7.12 -11.60
C ARG A 144 -10.55 6.91 -10.11
N TYR A 145 -9.43 6.80 -9.39
CA TYR A 145 -9.42 6.79 -7.94
C TYR A 145 -8.84 8.10 -7.41
N ASN A 146 -9.46 8.65 -6.36
CA ASN A 146 -8.89 9.76 -5.61
C ASN A 146 -8.86 9.39 -4.12
N LYS A 147 -7.65 9.33 -3.55
CA LYS A 147 -7.40 9.02 -2.14
C LYS A 147 -7.98 10.07 -1.18
N THR A 148 -8.03 11.35 -1.54
CA THR A 148 -8.58 12.38 -0.63
C THR A 148 -10.10 12.33 -0.56
N VAL A 149 -10.75 11.89 -1.65
CA VAL A 149 -12.21 11.81 -1.73
C VAL A 149 -12.71 10.40 -1.41
N ASN A 150 -11.79 9.43 -1.29
CA ASN A 150 -12.06 8.00 -1.09
C ASN A 150 -13.12 7.46 -2.04
N ARG A 151 -12.99 7.83 -3.32
CA ARG A 151 -13.99 7.53 -4.33
C ARG A 151 -13.38 6.95 -5.58
N VAL A 152 -14.01 5.88 -6.07
CA VAL A 152 -13.70 5.20 -7.31
C VAL A 152 -14.80 5.50 -8.31
N THR A 153 -14.45 6.20 -9.37
CA THR A 153 -15.34 6.43 -10.50
C THR A 153 -14.92 5.49 -11.62
N ALA A 154 -15.75 4.51 -11.95
CA ALA A 154 -15.53 3.63 -13.09
C ALA A 154 -16.29 4.17 -14.30
N TYR A 155 -15.61 4.31 -15.42
CA TYR A 155 -16.18 4.80 -16.68
C TYR A 155 -16.75 3.63 -17.46
N MET A 156 -17.99 3.27 -17.14
CA MET A 156 -18.75 2.22 -17.83
C MET A 156 -20.24 2.57 -17.87
N ASP A 157 -20.99 1.85 -18.70
CA ASP A 157 -22.45 1.85 -18.61
C ASP A 157 -22.88 1.04 -17.37
N TRP A 158 -23.15 1.75 -16.28
CA TRP A 158 -23.53 1.16 -14.99
C TRP A 158 -24.88 0.45 -15.05
N ALA A 159 -25.88 1.06 -15.69
CA ALA A 159 -27.24 0.53 -15.73
C ALA A 159 -27.37 -0.67 -16.68
N GLY A 160 -26.58 -0.72 -17.75
CA GLY A 160 -26.59 -1.82 -18.71
C GLY A 160 -25.73 -3.03 -18.32
N ARG A 161 -24.76 -2.87 -17.40
CA ARG A 161 -23.78 -3.92 -17.06
C ARG A 161 -23.90 -4.47 -15.64
N LEU A 162 -24.54 -3.75 -14.71
CA LEU A 162 -24.62 -4.14 -13.31
C LEU A 162 -26.06 -3.99 -12.82
N ASN A 163 -26.48 -4.97 -12.03
CA ASN A 163 -27.71 -4.90 -11.27
C ASN A 163 -27.41 -4.55 -9.80
N GLU A 164 -28.44 -4.14 -9.08
CA GLU A 164 -28.35 -4.04 -7.63
C GLU A 164 -27.97 -5.40 -7.03
N ASN A 165 -27.07 -5.38 -6.04
CA ASN A 165 -26.49 -6.56 -5.38
C ASN A 165 -25.40 -7.30 -6.16
N ASP A 166 -25.04 -6.86 -7.37
CA ASP A 166 -23.84 -7.38 -8.02
C ASP A 166 -22.58 -6.93 -7.25
N TYR A 167 -21.50 -7.70 -7.36
CA TYR A 167 -20.23 -7.40 -6.72
C TYR A 167 -19.21 -6.93 -7.74
N ILE A 168 -18.55 -5.82 -7.44
CA ILE A 168 -17.35 -5.38 -8.14
C ILE A 168 -16.15 -5.73 -7.27
N VAL A 169 -15.17 -6.36 -7.89
CA VAL A 169 -13.90 -6.72 -7.23
C VAL A 169 -12.80 -5.81 -7.75
N MET A 170 -12.15 -5.11 -6.82
CA MET A 170 -11.06 -4.18 -7.09
C MET A 170 -9.78 -4.69 -6.45
N GLN A 171 -8.70 -4.74 -7.22
CA GLN A 171 -7.35 -4.98 -6.73
C GLN A 171 -6.83 -3.67 -6.14
N ALA A 172 -6.62 -3.64 -4.83
CA ALA A 172 -6.33 -2.44 -4.06
C ALA A 172 -5.17 -2.63 -3.09
N HIS A 173 -4.43 -1.56 -2.81
CA HIS A 173 -3.43 -1.52 -1.75
C HIS A 173 -4.05 -0.91 -0.49
N ARG A 174 -4.02 -1.65 0.61
CA ARG A 174 -4.52 -1.23 1.93
C ARG A 174 -3.37 -0.93 2.87
N ILE A 175 -3.53 0.10 3.70
CA ILE A 175 -2.64 0.39 4.82
C ILE A 175 -2.69 -0.76 5.83
N ILE A 176 -1.53 -1.22 6.27
CA ILE A 176 -1.45 -2.18 7.38
C ILE A 176 -1.66 -1.44 8.70
N ASP A 177 -2.71 -1.82 9.44
CA ASP A 177 -3.00 -1.27 10.75
C ASP A 177 -1.99 -1.81 11.80
N PRO A 178 -1.15 -0.96 12.41
CA PRO A 178 -0.17 -1.39 13.40
C PRO A 178 -0.78 -1.94 14.70
N THR A 179 -2.05 -1.62 14.99
CA THR A 179 -2.76 -2.13 16.17
C THR A 179 -3.14 -3.60 16.02
N VAL A 180 -3.44 -4.01 14.78
CA VAL A 180 -3.76 -5.41 14.43
C VAL A 180 -2.49 -6.18 14.10
N TYR A 181 -1.56 -5.56 13.36
CA TYR A 181 -0.31 -6.17 12.91
C TYR A 181 0.89 -5.54 13.64
N SER A 182 1.10 -5.97 14.88
CA SER A 182 2.17 -5.49 15.77
C SER A 182 3.60 -5.66 15.25
N LYS A 183 3.80 -6.51 14.22
CA LYS A 183 5.11 -6.70 13.58
C LYS A 183 5.62 -5.44 12.89
N VAL A 184 4.76 -4.48 12.55
CA VAL A 184 5.16 -3.19 11.96
C VAL A 184 6.18 -2.47 12.85
N TYR A 185 5.98 -2.49 14.17
CA TYR A 185 6.92 -1.88 15.13
C TYR A 185 8.30 -2.54 15.16
N SER A 186 8.39 -3.80 14.72
CA SER A 186 9.64 -4.55 14.67
C SER A 186 10.49 -4.29 13.44
N ASP A 187 9.99 -3.48 12.49
CA ASP A 187 10.73 -3.11 11.29
C ASP A 187 12.02 -2.31 11.61
N SER A 188 13.11 -2.65 10.91
CA SER A 188 14.43 -2.05 11.16
C SER A 188 14.49 -0.59 10.77
N TRP A 189 13.88 -0.23 9.62
CA TRP A 189 13.87 1.13 9.13
C TRP A 189 13.03 2.02 10.05
N LEU A 190 11.83 1.57 10.45
CA LEU A 190 10.95 2.31 11.35
C LEU A 190 11.63 2.60 12.70
N LYS A 191 12.33 1.61 13.27
CA LYS A 191 13.11 1.78 14.52
C LYS A 191 14.23 2.80 14.38
N GLU A 192 14.99 2.74 13.29
CA GLU A 192 16.08 3.68 13.04
C GLU A 192 15.54 5.11 12.81
N TYR A 193 14.50 5.25 11.99
CA TYR A 193 13.89 6.53 11.66
C TYR A 193 13.27 7.21 12.89
N THR A 194 12.51 6.46 13.69
CA THR A 194 11.91 6.97 14.94
C THR A 194 13.00 7.43 15.92
N THR A 195 14.12 6.69 16.02
CA THR A 195 15.25 7.08 16.88
C THR A 195 15.89 8.39 16.39
N ALA A 196 16.08 8.56 15.09
CA ALA A 196 16.64 9.77 14.50
C ALA A 196 15.73 10.98 14.71
N LEU A 197 14.40 10.81 14.59
CA LEU A 197 13.43 11.86 14.92
C LEU A 197 13.47 12.26 16.39
N PHE A 198 13.60 11.30 17.30
CA PHE A 198 13.75 11.59 18.73
C PHE A 198 15.06 12.34 19.02
N LYS A 199 16.17 11.97 18.35
CA LYS A 199 17.45 12.67 18.44
C LYS A 199 17.34 14.12 17.98
N LYS A 200 16.66 14.35 16.85
CA LYS A 200 16.39 15.69 16.30
C LYS A 200 15.55 16.53 17.28
N GLN A 201 14.48 15.97 17.84
CA GLN A 201 13.63 16.66 18.81
C GLN A 201 14.39 17.00 20.10
N TRP A 202 15.20 16.07 20.59
CA TRP A 202 16.04 16.29 21.77
C TRP A 202 17.06 17.41 21.55
N GLY A 203 17.77 17.40 20.42
CA GLY A 203 18.70 18.48 20.05
C GLY A 203 17.99 19.84 19.90
N ALA A 204 16.79 19.86 19.30
CA ALA A 204 15.98 21.07 19.15
C ALA A 204 15.46 21.64 20.48
N ASN A 205 15.21 20.79 21.47
CA ASN A 205 14.87 21.24 22.82
C ASN A 205 16.11 21.76 23.55
N LEU A 206 17.25 21.09 23.43
CA LEU A 206 18.52 21.52 24.05
C LEU A 206 19.05 22.83 23.48
N SER A 207 18.91 23.07 22.17
CA SER A 207 19.38 24.30 21.53
C SER A 207 18.67 25.56 22.05
N LYS A 208 17.43 25.43 22.54
CA LYS A 208 16.71 26.53 23.22
C LYS A 208 17.38 26.96 24.53
N TYR A 209 18.16 26.07 25.14
CA TYR A 209 18.90 26.31 26.38
C TYR A 209 20.39 26.61 26.15
N ALA A 210 20.83 26.84 24.91
CA ALA A 210 22.25 27.04 24.58
C ALA A 210 22.93 28.22 25.32
N ASN A 211 22.15 29.21 25.79
CA ASN A 211 22.65 30.32 26.59
C ASN A 211 22.66 30.07 28.11
N TYR A 212 22.22 28.88 28.55
CA TYR A 212 22.20 28.47 29.96
C TYR A 212 23.37 27.53 30.23
N THR A 213 24.33 27.99 31.02
CA THR A 213 25.39 27.12 31.55
C THR A 213 24.84 26.29 32.70
N LEU A 214 24.90 24.96 32.57
CA LEU A 214 24.56 24.08 33.67
C LEU A 214 25.58 24.25 34.82
N PRO A 215 25.15 24.13 36.10
CA PRO A 215 26.08 24.08 37.22
C PRO A 215 27.02 22.88 37.04
N GLY A 216 28.32 23.13 36.87
CA GLY A 216 29.33 22.08 36.61
C GLY A 216 30.13 22.22 35.32
N GLY A 217 29.90 23.25 34.50
CA GLY A 217 30.78 23.59 33.37
C GLY A 217 30.66 22.68 32.13
N LEU A 218 29.72 21.74 32.12
CA LEU A 218 29.35 21.00 30.92
C LEU A 218 28.48 21.88 30.00
N VAL A 219 29.03 22.25 28.85
CA VAL A 219 28.28 22.89 27.75
C VAL A 219 27.71 21.77 26.87
N VAL A 220 26.41 21.51 26.98
CA VAL A 220 25.73 20.56 26.08
C VAL A 220 25.49 21.28 24.75
N ASN A 221 26.17 20.83 23.70
CA ASN A 221 26.01 21.41 22.36
C ASN A 221 24.78 20.80 21.66
N GLY A 222 23.59 21.29 22.02
CA GLY A 222 22.31 20.84 21.45
C GLY A 222 22.20 21.04 19.93
N GLU A 223 22.88 22.05 19.39
CA GLU A 223 22.91 22.34 17.95
C GLU A 223 23.60 21.22 17.17
N LYS A 224 24.72 20.69 17.70
CA LYS A 224 25.40 19.54 17.10
C LYS A 224 24.51 18.28 17.10
N ILE A 225 23.80 18.01 18.19
CA ILE A 225 22.89 16.85 18.30
C ILE A 225 21.74 16.97 17.29
N ALA A 226 21.17 18.16 17.13
CA ALA A 226 20.10 18.42 16.17
C ALA A 226 20.58 18.28 14.71
N ALA A 227 21.79 18.75 14.41
CA ALA A 227 22.39 18.62 13.09
C ALA A 227 22.65 17.15 12.72
N GLU A 228 23.24 16.37 13.64
CA GLU A 228 23.44 14.93 13.44
C GLU A 228 22.11 14.19 13.26
N GLY A 229 21.10 14.51 14.07
CA GLY A 229 19.76 13.92 13.92
C GLY A 229 19.11 14.24 12.58
N THR A 230 19.31 15.46 12.06
CA THR A 230 18.78 15.85 10.73
C THR A 230 19.49 15.11 9.61
N GLN A 231 20.81 14.94 9.71
CA GLN A 231 21.59 14.18 8.73
C GLN A 231 21.18 12.69 8.72
N GLU A 232 20.98 12.08 9.90
CA GLU A 232 20.51 10.70 10.01
C GLU A 232 19.11 10.53 9.37
N VAL A 233 18.20 11.48 9.60
CA VAL A 233 16.87 11.49 8.96
C VAL A 233 17.00 11.55 7.44
N GLU A 234 17.83 12.44 6.90
CA GLU A 234 18.01 12.57 5.45
C GLU A 234 18.58 11.29 4.81
N VAL A 235 19.57 10.66 5.44
CA VAL A 235 20.13 9.39 4.97
C VAL A 235 19.08 8.28 4.99
N LEU A 236 18.24 8.23 6.03
CA LEU A 236 17.18 7.24 6.13
C LEU A 236 16.04 7.48 5.13
N GLU A 237 15.73 8.74 4.80
CA GLU A 237 14.78 9.09 3.75
C GLU A 237 15.29 8.73 2.36
N GLN A 238 16.59 8.93 2.08
CA GLN A 238 17.20 8.46 0.84
C GLN A 238 17.15 6.94 0.74
N LYS A 239 17.55 6.24 1.82
CA LYS A 239 17.49 4.77 1.88
C LYS A 239 16.06 4.23 1.71
N LEU A 240 15.06 4.94 2.25
CA LEU A 240 13.64 4.60 2.08
C LEU A 240 13.27 4.56 0.60
N ARG A 241 13.61 5.62 -0.15
CA ARG A 241 13.30 5.71 -1.58
C ARG A 241 14.10 4.73 -2.43
N ASP A 242 15.35 4.50 -2.09
CA ASP A 242 16.25 3.66 -2.92
C ASP A 242 16.03 2.15 -2.71
N THR A 243 15.74 1.74 -1.47
CA THR A 243 15.72 0.31 -1.09
C THR A 243 14.32 -0.21 -0.77
N TYR A 244 13.47 0.62 -0.19
CA TYR A 244 12.20 0.18 0.41
C TYR A 244 10.96 0.69 -0.34
N GLU A 245 11.12 1.58 -1.32
CA GLU A 245 10.02 2.04 -2.17
C GLU A 245 9.75 1.01 -3.28
N TYR A 246 8.47 0.70 -3.51
CA TYR A 246 8.11 -0.03 -4.71
C TYR A 246 8.54 0.80 -5.93
N PRO A 247 9.11 0.17 -6.98
CA PRO A 247 9.48 0.89 -8.17
C PRO A 247 8.25 1.66 -8.68
N PRO A 248 8.42 2.94 -9.08
CA PRO A 248 7.29 3.73 -9.56
C PRO A 248 6.62 2.95 -10.68
N MET A 249 5.33 2.68 -10.51
CA MET A 249 4.54 2.00 -11.52
C MET A 249 4.69 2.77 -12.84
N MET A 250 5.32 2.12 -13.82
CA MET A 250 5.53 2.73 -15.12
C MET A 250 4.15 2.99 -15.71
N ILE A 251 3.79 4.27 -15.86
CA ILE A 251 2.60 4.66 -16.63
C ILE A 251 2.96 4.37 -18.09
N THR A 252 2.79 3.12 -18.49
CA THR A 252 2.78 2.74 -19.91
C THR A 252 1.42 3.16 -20.44
N GLY A 253 1.44 4.23 -21.24
CA GLY A 253 0.28 4.67 -22.01
C GLY A 253 0.00 3.77 -23.21
#